data_AF-A0A1Q3S5K8-F1
#
_entry.id   AF-A0A1Q3S5K8-F1
#
_cell.length_a   1.000
_cell.length_b   1.000
_cell.length_c   1.000
_cell.angle_alpha   90.00
_cell.angle_beta   90.00
_cell.angle_gamma   90.00
#
_symmetry.space_group_name_H-M   'P 1'
#
loop_
_entity.id
_entity.type
_entity.pdbx_description
1 polymer ?
#
loop_
_entity_poly.entity_id
_entity_poly.type
_entity_poly.pdbx_seq_one_letter_code
_entity_poly.pdbx_strand_id
1 'polypeptide(L)'
;MKKGIFLTIILLLLSLVSCQQKQEQGEAFLPSSKGNINDIAIVIDDVLWSGEVGDSLRKKLAYPIDGLPQEEPILTINQYSPKIFEGVVTQSRNIIVVSKGITKEFKHVENKYARPQNVFYITGYSIHEILDLIELHSETIISIIKFSEIQVVQQKMGKALLKDDKLRGVFLINIKIPDTYKYVAEKENFYWIKKDIPSGSSSLLVYQVPMGQIERGNDIVGNIVKVRDSVGNLYIHGTMENSSMITEEGYSPYFFTTKVDGKLTYETKGTWELQNNFMNGPFLNYVIRDEKNKRYLILEGFTYNPSNAKRDLIFELEAIIKSVHILE
;
A
#
# COMPACT_ATOMS: atom_id res chain seq x y z
N MET A 1 -63.26 10.35 42.26
CA MET A 1 -61.98 11.10 42.37
C MET A 1 -60.72 10.27 42.07
N LYS A 2 -60.70 8.93 42.24
CA LYS A 2 -59.49 8.11 41.98
C LYS A 2 -59.18 7.78 40.50
N LYS A 3 -60.15 7.85 39.59
CA LYS A 3 -59.94 7.58 38.14
C LYS A 3 -59.34 8.78 37.38
N GLY A 4 -59.58 10.01 37.84
CA GLY A 4 -59.01 11.22 37.23
C GLY A 4 -57.50 11.32 37.46
N ILE A 5 -57.04 11.01 38.68
CA ILE A 5 -55.62 11.03 39.07
C ILE A 5 -54.80 10.02 38.27
N PHE A 6 -55.36 8.84 37.97
CA PHE A 6 -54.67 7.83 37.18
C PHE A 6 -54.45 8.28 35.73
N LEU A 7 -55.43 8.97 35.12
CA LEU A 7 -55.30 9.51 33.77
C LEU A 7 -54.30 10.67 33.70
N THR A 8 -54.19 11.49 34.75
CA THR A 8 -53.21 12.59 34.82
C THR A 8 -51.78 12.07 34.98
N ILE A 9 -51.58 10.98 35.74
CA ILE A 9 -50.25 10.37 35.94
C ILE A 9 -49.75 9.70 34.64
N ILE A 10 -50.64 9.07 33.86
CA ILE A 10 -50.28 8.45 32.58
C ILE A 10 -49.92 9.52 31.54
N LEU A 11 -50.63 10.66 31.53
CA LEU A 11 -50.33 11.77 30.62
C LEU A 11 -48.99 12.46 30.98
N LEU A 12 -48.64 12.51 32.26
CA LEU A 12 -47.34 13.04 32.73
C LEU A 12 -46.17 12.09 32.42
N LEU A 13 -46.40 10.77 32.44
CA LEU A 13 -45.38 9.78 32.06
C LEU A 13 -45.10 9.79 30.55
N LEU A 14 -46.08 10.10 29.70
CA LEU A 14 -45.89 10.20 28.25
C LEU A 14 -45.12 11.46 27.83
N SER A 15 -45.09 12.51 28.65
CA SER A 15 -44.27 13.71 28.40
C SER A 15 -42.77 13.55 28.71
N LEU A 16 -42.35 12.43 29.32
CA LEU A 16 -40.95 12.17 29.69
C LEU A 16 -40.21 11.22 28.73
N VAL A 17 -40.86 10.78 27.64
CA VAL A 17 -40.26 9.88 26.62
C VAL A 17 -39.92 10.62 25.31
N SER A 18 -39.96 11.95 25.28
CA SER A 18 -39.32 12.73 24.21
C SER A 18 -37.87 13.01 24.58
N CYS A 19 -37.09 11.93 24.73
CA CYS A 19 -35.66 12.04 24.61
C CYS A 19 -35.39 12.17 23.10
N GLN A 20 -35.32 13.40 22.61
CA GLN A 20 -34.59 13.67 21.37
C GLN A 20 -33.20 13.08 21.59
N GLN A 21 -32.92 11.96 20.93
CA GLN A 21 -31.56 11.62 20.58
C GLN A 21 -31.02 12.87 19.90
N LYS A 22 -30.19 13.61 20.62
CA LYS A 22 -29.21 14.48 20.01
C LYS A 22 -28.38 13.54 19.14
N GLN A 23 -28.82 13.36 17.90
CA GLN A 23 -27.92 13.11 16.80
C GLN A 23 -26.83 14.14 16.99
N GLU A 24 -25.63 13.64 17.27
CA GLU A 24 -24.42 14.44 17.23
C GLU A 24 -24.51 15.32 15.99
N GLN A 25 -24.48 16.62 16.21
CA GLN A 25 -24.60 17.63 15.17
C GLN A 25 -23.64 17.25 14.05
N GLY A 26 -24.21 17.08 12.87
CA GLY A 26 -23.62 16.29 11.79
C GLY A 26 -22.17 16.61 11.51
N GLU A 27 -21.36 15.55 11.41
CA GLU A 27 -20.17 15.62 10.59
C GLU A 27 -20.60 16.17 9.22
N ALA A 28 -20.10 17.35 8.86
CA ALA A 28 -20.29 17.87 7.52
C ALA A 28 -19.93 16.76 6.53
N PHE A 29 -20.81 16.49 5.56
CA PHE A 29 -20.59 15.43 4.57
C PHE A 29 -19.38 15.82 3.72
N LEU A 30 -18.21 15.31 4.11
CA LEU A 30 -16.97 15.57 3.38
C LEU A 30 -16.98 14.76 2.08
N PRO A 31 -16.64 15.36 0.93
CA PRO A 31 -16.57 14.65 -0.33
C PRO A 31 -15.49 13.55 -0.30
N SER A 32 -15.62 12.57 -1.18
CA SER A 32 -14.53 11.61 -1.41
C SER A 32 -13.29 12.29 -1.97
N SER A 33 -12.14 11.91 -1.46
CA SER A 33 -10.85 12.37 -1.96
C SER A 33 -10.51 11.81 -3.35
N LYS A 34 -9.60 12.49 -4.05
CA LYS A 34 -9.18 12.22 -5.43
C LYS A 34 -7.66 12.13 -5.54
N GLY A 35 -7.18 11.66 -6.69
CA GLY A 35 -5.74 11.47 -7.00
C GLY A 35 -5.40 10.03 -7.34
N ASN A 36 -4.28 9.83 -8.07
CA ASN A 36 -3.77 8.50 -8.37
C ASN A 36 -3.06 7.90 -7.14
N ILE A 37 -2.60 6.66 -7.27
CA ILE A 37 -1.87 5.98 -6.19
C ILE A 37 -0.58 6.73 -5.92
N ASN A 38 -0.26 6.97 -4.63
CA ASN A 38 0.98 7.63 -4.20
C ASN A 38 1.20 9.04 -4.79
N ASP A 39 0.13 9.72 -5.24
CA ASP A 39 0.19 11.14 -5.58
C ASP A 39 0.15 12.00 -4.31
N ILE A 40 1.00 13.04 -4.28
CA ILE A 40 0.95 14.11 -3.28
C ILE A 40 0.79 15.48 -3.93
N ALA A 41 0.01 16.34 -3.29
CA ALA A 41 -0.12 17.75 -3.62
C ALA A 41 0.75 18.58 -2.67
N ILE A 42 1.81 19.21 -3.18
CA ILE A 42 2.63 20.13 -2.39
C ILE A 42 2.16 21.55 -2.65
N VAL A 43 1.64 22.21 -1.62
CA VAL A 43 1.18 23.60 -1.66
C VAL A 43 2.26 24.48 -1.06
N ILE A 44 2.96 25.24 -1.91
CA ILE A 44 4.19 25.95 -1.55
C ILE A 44 4.39 27.16 -2.46
N ASP A 45 4.86 28.27 -1.89
CA ASP A 45 5.20 29.46 -2.66
C ASP A 45 6.33 29.17 -3.68
N ASP A 46 6.23 29.78 -4.87
CA ASP A 46 7.13 29.48 -5.99
C ASP A 46 8.60 29.78 -5.65
N VAL A 47 8.87 30.79 -4.81
CA VAL A 47 10.23 31.12 -4.37
C VAL A 47 10.82 30.01 -3.52
N LEU A 48 10.02 29.40 -2.62
CA LEU A 48 10.49 28.27 -1.81
C LEU A 48 10.64 27.00 -2.66
N TRP A 49 9.74 26.80 -3.62
CA TRP A 49 9.75 25.64 -4.51
C TRP A 49 10.95 25.60 -5.47
N SER A 50 11.34 26.76 -6.01
CA SER A 50 12.50 26.92 -6.88
C SER A 50 13.83 26.95 -6.13
N GLY A 51 13.81 27.04 -4.79
CA GLY A 51 15.00 27.04 -3.94
C GLY A 51 15.23 25.72 -3.21
N GLU A 52 16.10 25.78 -2.20
CA GLU A 52 16.59 24.62 -1.43
C GLU A 52 15.47 23.83 -0.73
N VAL A 53 14.37 24.49 -0.35
CA VAL A 53 13.20 23.82 0.25
C VAL A 53 12.56 22.86 -0.75
N GLY A 54 12.31 23.30 -1.99
CA GLY A 54 11.77 22.44 -3.04
C GLY A 54 12.73 21.31 -3.40
N ASP A 55 14.04 21.56 -3.44
CA ASP A 55 15.04 20.52 -3.69
C ASP A 55 15.02 19.45 -2.59
N SER A 56 14.94 19.86 -1.33
CA SER A 56 14.83 18.95 -0.19
C SER A 56 13.55 18.11 -0.27
N LEU A 57 12.40 18.71 -0.57
CA LEU A 57 11.14 17.98 -0.76
C LEU A 57 11.23 16.95 -1.87
N ARG A 58 11.78 17.30 -3.04
CA ARG A 58 11.99 16.36 -4.15
C ARG A 58 12.91 15.22 -3.74
N LYS A 59 14.05 15.52 -3.11
CA LYS A 59 15.01 14.52 -2.64
C LYS A 59 14.41 13.57 -1.61
N LYS A 60 13.61 14.08 -0.68
CA LYS A 60 13.10 13.30 0.46
C LYS A 60 11.80 12.58 0.18
N LEU A 61 10.93 13.13 -0.68
CA LEU A 61 9.60 12.58 -0.92
C LEU A 61 9.48 11.88 -2.27
N ALA A 62 10.45 12.04 -3.18
CA ALA A 62 10.46 11.40 -4.49
C ALA A 62 11.76 10.61 -4.74
N TYR A 63 12.39 10.08 -3.68
CA TYR A 63 13.53 9.18 -3.87
C TYR A 63 13.10 7.87 -4.57
N PRO A 64 14.02 7.20 -5.30
CA PRO A 64 13.70 5.97 -6.04
C PRO A 64 13.21 4.84 -5.15
N ILE A 65 12.29 4.02 -5.64
CA ILE A 65 11.83 2.82 -4.93
C ILE A 65 12.83 1.67 -5.09
N ASP A 66 13.09 0.99 -3.98
CA ASP A 66 13.91 -0.22 -3.93
C ASP A 66 13.32 -1.36 -4.78
N GLY A 67 14.18 -2.02 -5.55
CA GLY A 67 13.85 -3.25 -6.28
C GLY A 67 13.17 -3.05 -7.63
N LEU A 68 13.16 -1.83 -8.18
CA LEU A 68 12.74 -1.59 -9.56
C LEU A 68 13.96 -1.55 -10.50
N PRO A 69 13.89 -2.16 -11.70
CA PRO A 69 14.98 -2.09 -12.69
C PRO A 69 15.15 -0.70 -13.29
N GLN A 70 14.06 0.08 -13.35
CA GLN A 70 14.07 1.49 -13.73
C GLN A 70 13.67 2.33 -12.52
N GLU A 71 14.45 3.37 -12.22
CA GLU A 71 14.14 4.27 -11.10
C GLU A 71 12.77 4.94 -11.30
N GLU A 72 11.89 4.76 -10.32
CA GLU A 72 10.60 5.43 -10.24
C GLU A 72 10.46 6.06 -8.84
N PRO A 73 9.92 7.29 -8.73
CA PRO A 73 9.85 7.98 -7.45
C PRO A 73 8.81 7.34 -6.53
N ILE A 74 9.13 7.25 -5.25
CA ILE A 74 8.26 6.71 -4.20
C ILE A 74 6.89 7.41 -4.12
N LEU A 75 6.84 8.71 -4.37
CA LEU A 75 5.61 9.50 -4.49
C LEU A 75 5.68 10.38 -5.75
N THR A 76 4.55 10.58 -6.40
CA THR A 76 4.42 11.56 -7.49
C THR A 76 4.10 12.93 -6.90
N ILE A 77 5.00 13.89 -7.11
CA ILE A 77 4.83 15.26 -6.59
C ILE A 77 4.09 16.13 -7.60
N ASN A 78 2.97 16.71 -7.18
CA ASN A 78 2.27 17.77 -7.92
C ASN A 78 2.37 19.07 -7.11
N GLN A 79 3.07 20.07 -7.63
CA GLN A 79 3.20 21.37 -6.96
C GLN A 79 2.03 22.30 -7.32
N TYR A 80 1.58 23.05 -6.32
CA TYR A 80 0.53 24.06 -6.44
C TYR A 80 0.95 25.33 -5.68
N SER A 81 0.68 26.48 -6.31
CA SER A 81 0.82 27.77 -5.62
C SER A 81 -0.25 27.90 -4.52
N PRO A 82 0.03 28.52 -3.37
CA PRO A 82 -0.97 28.73 -2.31
C PRO A 82 -2.20 29.53 -2.78
N LYS A 83 -2.04 30.34 -3.83
CA LYS A 83 -3.12 31.14 -4.45
C LYS A 83 -4.23 30.29 -5.07
N ILE A 84 -3.94 29.02 -5.38
CA ILE A 84 -4.90 28.07 -5.98
C ILE A 84 -5.26 26.95 -5.00
N PHE A 85 -5.10 27.19 -3.68
CA PHE A 85 -5.42 26.22 -2.64
C PHE A 85 -6.93 26.11 -2.39
N GLU A 86 -7.67 25.77 -3.42
CA GLU A 86 -9.11 25.54 -3.42
C GLU A 86 -9.46 24.40 -4.40
N GLY A 87 -10.71 23.95 -4.37
CA GLY A 87 -11.22 22.99 -5.34
C GLY A 87 -10.42 21.69 -5.40
N VAL A 88 -9.83 21.40 -6.57
CA VAL A 88 -9.11 20.14 -6.86
C VAL A 88 -7.98 19.88 -5.85
N VAL A 89 -7.21 20.90 -5.47
CA VAL A 89 -6.08 20.75 -4.55
C VAL A 89 -6.55 20.30 -3.18
N THR A 90 -7.64 20.88 -2.68
CA THR A 90 -8.25 20.47 -1.39
C THR A 90 -8.92 19.10 -1.46
N GLN A 91 -9.20 18.56 -2.66
CA GLN A 91 -9.74 17.21 -2.82
C GLN A 91 -8.65 16.14 -2.93
N SER A 92 -7.37 16.49 -3.04
CA SER A 92 -6.27 15.53 -3.10
C SER A 92 -6.19 14.66 -1.84
N ARG A 93 -5.92 13.36 -2.00
CA ARG A 93 -5.78 12.42 -0.88
C ARG A 93 -4.67 12.79 0.09
N ASN A 94 -3.53 13.24 -0.41
CA ASN A 94 -2.36 13.57 0.40
C ASN A 94 -1.90 14.98 0.03
N ILE A 95 -1.89 15.88 1.01
CA ILE A 95 -1.55 17.29 0.84
C ILE A 95 -0.42 17.63 1.81
N ILE A 96 0.61 18.32 1.32
CA ILE A 96 1.68 18.88 2.16
C ILE A 96 1.72 20.39 1.90
N VAL A 97 1.38 21.17 2.92
CA VAL A 97 1.41 22.63 2.86
C VAL A 97 2.70 23.11 3.51
N VAL A 98 3.52 23.82 2.76
CA VAL A 98 4.81 24.34 3.20
C VAL A 98 4.81 25.86 3.13
N SER A 99 5.12 26.53 4.23
CA SER A 99 5.08 27.99 4.27
C SER A 99 6.09 28.58 5.25
N LYS A 100 6.49 29.84 4.99
CA LYS A 100 7.12 30.67 6.01
C LYS A 100 6.02 31.24 6.91
N GLY A 101 6.25 31.25 8.22
CA GLY A 101 5.30 31.76 9.20
C GLY A 101 5.95 32.29 10.46
N ILE A 102 5.12 32.66 11.44
CA ILE A 102 5.55 33.16 12.75
C ILE A 102 5.65 32.05 13.81
N THR A 103 5.63 30.79 13.38
CA THR A 103 5.75 29.62 14.26
C THR A 103 6.57 28.54 13.56
N LYS A 104 7.34 27.76 14.32
CA LYS A 104 7.92 26.49 13.87
C LYS A 104 6.95 25.37 14.23
N GLU A 105 6.26 24.80 13.24
CA GLU A 105 5.22 23.80 13.45
C GLU A 105 5.29 22.70 12.38
N PHE A 106 5.23 21.45 12.83
CA PHE A 106 4.80 20.32 12.03
C PHE A 106 3.44 19.83 12.54
N LYS A 107 2.46 19.70 11.65
CA LYS A 107 1.11 19.27 12.03
C LYS A 107 0.51 18.35 10.97
N HIS A 108 -0.05 17.23 11.41
CA HIS A 108 -0.83 16.32 10.57
C HIS A 108 -2.31 16.43 10.94
N VAL A 109 -3.17 16.57 9.94
CA VAL A 109 -4.62 16.63 10.07
C VAL A 109 -5.25 15.65 9.09
N GLU A 110 -6.04 14.72 9.63
CA GLU A 110 -6.80 13.79 8.81
C GLU A 110 -8.15 14.38 8.41
N ASN A 111 -8.62 14.04 7.20
CA ASN A 111 -9.97 14.31 6.73
C ASN A 111 -10.41 15.78 6.85
N LYS A 112 -9.50 16.73 6.54
CA LYS A 112 -9.78 18.16 6.68
C LYS A 112 -10.80 18.68 5.66
N TYR A 113 -10.69 18.23 4.41
CA TYR A 113 -11.51 18.70 3.28
C TYR A 113 -12.18 17.56 2.51
N ALA A 114 -11.62 16.35 2.54
CA ALA A 114 -12.13 15.18 1.85
C ALA A 114 -11.86 13.89 2.65
N ARG A 115 -12.46 12.75 2.27
CA ARG A 115 -12.28 11.45 2.95
C ARG A 115 -11.95 10.29 1.98
N PRO A 116 -10.98 9.41 2.32
CA PRO A 116 -9.92 9.59 3.33
C PRO A 116 -8.88 10.62 2.85
N GLN A 117 -8.30 11.40 3.77
CA GLN A 117 -7.31 12.43 3.41
C GLN A 117 -6.27 12.64 4.52
N ASN A 118 -5.02 12.89 4.12
CA ASN A 118 -3.94 13.36 4.98
C ASN A 118 -3.53 14.78 4.56
N VAL A 119 -3.47 15.70 5.52
CA VAL A 119 -2.94 17.06 5.31
C VAL A 119 -1.81 17.32 6.30
N PHE A 120 -0.61 17.53 5.78
CA PHE A 120 0.58 17.86 6.55
C PHE A 120 0.89 19.35 6.40
N TYR A 121 1.24 20.01 7.48
CA TYR A 121 1.68 21.40 7.52
C TYR A 121 3.13 21.44 8.00
N ILE A 122 3.97 22.14 7.26
CA ILE A 122 5.36 22.42 7.59
C ILE A 122 5.53 23.94 7.57
N THR A 123 5.66 24.56 8.74
CA THR A 123 5.81 26.00 8.89
C THR A 123 7.06 26.33 9.68
N GLY A 124 7.86 27.29 9.20
CA GLY A 124 9.04 27.78 9.91
C GLY A 124 9.28 29.27 9.69
N TYR A 125 10.09 29.90 10.55
CA TYR A 125 10.43 31.33 10.42
C TYR A 125 11.44 31.55 9.31
N SER A 126 12.37 30.60 9.15
CA SER A 126 13.46 30.64 8.19
C SER A 126 13.47 29.42 7.25
N ILE A 127 14.26 29.51 6.17
CA ILE A 127 14.48 28.38 5.26
C ILE A 127 15.12 27.20 6.01
N HIS A 128 16.12 27.48 6.86
CA HIS A 128 16.81 26.45 7.65
C HIS A 128 15.83 25.62 8.49
N GLU A 129 14.93 26.27 9.21
CA GLU A 129 13.99 25.54 10.07
C GLU A 129 12.97 24.71 9.28
N ILE A 130 12.56 25.18 8.10
CA ILE A 130 11.70 24.40 7.20
C ILE A 130 12.46 23.14 6.74
N LEU A 131 13.74 23.28 6.37
CA LEU A 131 14.60 22.16 5.99
C LEU A 131 14.76 21.16 7.15
N ASP A 132 14.97 21.63 8.38
CA ASP A 132 15.05 20.77 9.57
C ASP A 132 13.76 19.96 9.77
N LEU A 133 12.58 20.59 9.59
CA LEU A 133 11.29 19.91 9.72
C LEU A 133 11.08 18.87 8.61
N ILE A 134 11.49 19.16 7.37
CA ILE A 134 11.42 18.21 6.26
C ILE A 134 12.32 17.00 6.56
N GLU A 135 13.55 17.25 7.00
CA GLU A 135 14.50 16.19 7.36
C GLU A 135 13.91 15.32 8.48
N LEU A 136 13.40 15.94 9.53
CA LEU A 136 12.88 15.24 10.71
C LEU A 136 11.61 14.41 10.42
N HIS A 137 10.72 14.87 9.54
CA HIS A 137 9.38 14.30 9.40
C HIS A 137 9.11 13.57 8.07
N SER A 138 9.99 13.66 7.08
CA SER A 138 9.80 13.04 5.75
C SER A 138 9.46 11.54 5.81
N GLU A 139 10.22 10.75 6.55
CA GLU A 139 9.95 9.30 6.70
C GLU A 139 8.59 9.01 7.35
N THR A 140 8.18 9.84 8.30
CA THR A 140 6.86 9.71 8.96
C THR A 140 5.73 10.04 7.99
N ILE A 141 5.88 11.12 7.20
CA ILE A 141 4.92 11.50 6.16
C ILE A 141 4.75 10.35 5.15
N ILE A 142 5.85 9.81 4.63
CA ILE A 142 5.84 8.72 3.66
C ILE A 142 5.16 7.48 4.25
N SER A 143 5.47 7.13 5.50
CA SER A 143 4.89 5.96 6.16
C SER A 143 3.37 6.08 6.32
N ILE A 144 2.88 7.26 6.75
CA ILE A 144 1.44 7.54 6.87
C ILE A 144 0.75 7.48 5.51
N ILE A 145 1.34 8.11 4.49
CA ILE A 145 0.79 8.11 3.13
C ILE A 145 0.70 6.68 2.60
N LYS A 146 1.79 5.91 2.64
CA LYS A 146 1.80 4.51 2.17
C LYS A 146 0.76 3.66 2.88
N PHE A 147 0.68 3.76 4.21
CA PHE A 147 -0.32 3.02 4.98
C PHE A 147 -1.75 3.35 4.54
N SER A 148 -2.07 4.64 4.42
CA SER A 148 -3.39 5.08 3.99
C SER A 148 -3.71 4.72 2.53
N GLU A 149 -2.73 4.76 1.62
CA GLU A 149 -2.91 4.37 0.22
C GLU A 149 -3.15 2.86 0.09
N ILE A 150 -2.47 2.01 0.87
CA ILE A 150 -2.77 0.56 0.93
C ILE A 150 -4.25 0.34 1.30
N GLN A 151 -4.75 1.04 2.33
CA GLN A 151 -6.15 0.92 2.75
C GLN A 151 -7.13 1.37 1.65
N VAL A 152 -6.83 2.48 0.98
CA VAL A 152 -7.64 2.99 -0.15
C VAL A 152 -7.66 2.00 -1.31
N VAL A 153 -6.51 1.43 -1.66
CA VAL A 153 -6.40 0.42 -2.71
C VAL A 153 -7.22 -0.82 -2.30
N GLN A 154 -7.06 -1.34 -1.08
CA GLN A 154 -7.85 -2.46 -0.55
C GLN A 154 -9.36 -2.20 -0.55
N GLN A 155 -9.79 -0.99 -0.22
CA GLN A 155 -11.20 -0.60 -0.28
C GLN A 155 -11.73 -0.60 -1.72
N LYS A 156 -10.96 -0.07 -2.69
CA LYS A 156 -11.34 -0.07 -4.11
C LYS A 156 -11.43 -1.49 -4.66
N MET A 157 -10.45 -2.33 -4.34
CA MET A 157 -10.41 -3.75 -4.72
C MET A 157 -11.61 -4.51 -4.14
N GLY A 158 -12.01 -4.21 -2.91
CA GLY A 158 -13.16 -4.81 -2.24
C GLY A 158 -14.53 -4.59 -2.91
N LYS A 159 -14.63 -3.72 -3.92
CA LYS A 159 -15.88 -3.50 -4.67
C LYS A 159 -16.27 -4.70 -5.54
N ALA A 160 -15.28 -5.41 -6.06
CA ALA A 160 -15.47 -6.58 -6.91
C ALA A 160 -14.29 -7.53 -6.70
N LEU A 161 -14.54 -8.62 -5.99
CA LEU A 161 -13.53 -9.60 -5.62
C LEU A 161 -13.68 -10.87 -6.45
N LEU A 162 -12.53 -11.46 -6.79
CA LEU A 162 -12.45 -12.81 -7.31
C LEU A 162 -13.08 -13.76 -6.29
N LYS A 163 -14.07 -14.55 -6.72
CA LYS A 163 -14.65 -15.59 -5.86
C LYS A 163 -13.66 -16.72 -5.74
N ASP A 164 -13.10 -16.89 -4.55
CA ASP A 164 -12.00 -17.82 -4.34
C ASP A 164 -12.13 -18.61 -3.04
N ASP A 165 -12.69 -19.81 -3.19
CA ASP A 165 -12.71 -20.81 -2.12
C ASP A 165 -11.43 -21.67 -2.11
N LYS A 166 -10.58 -21.56 -3.15
CA LYS A 166 -9.46 -22.48 -3.37
C LYS A 166 -8.27 -22.11 -2.49
N LEU A 167 -7.89 -20.84 -2.39
CA LEU A 167 -6.81 -20.40 -1.48
C LEU A 167 -7.16 -20.70 -0.02
N ARG A 168 -8.44 -20.60 0.33
CA ARG A 168 -8.95 -21.00 1.63
C ARG A 168 -8.75 -22.49 1.90
N GLY A 169 -9.08 -23.35 0.95
CA GLY A 169 -8.95 -24.80 1.11
C GLY A 169 -7.51 -25.31 1.13
N VAL A 170 -6.66 -24.82 0.22
CA VAL A 170 -5.29 -25.33 0.04
C VAL A 170 -4.29 -24.66 0.98
N PHE A 171 -4.35 -23.33 1.10
CA PHE A 171 -3.37 -22.56 1.87
C PHE A 171 -3.89 -22.11 3.22
N LEU A 172 -5.14 -22.40 3.59
CA LEU A 172 -5.74 -21.95 4.85
C LEU A 172 -5.64 -20.42 5.01
N ILE A 173 -5.94 -19.67 3.94
CA ILE A 173 -5.93 -18.21 3.98
C ILE A 173 -7.22 -17.61 3.46
N ASN A 174 -7.52 -16.39 3.91
CA ASN A 174 -8.45 -15.50 3.26
C ASN A 174 -7.67 -14.30 2.72
N ILE A 175 -7.85 -13.95 1.45
CA ILE A 175 -7.15 -12.83 0.81
C ILE A 175 -8.10 -12.12 -0.15
N LYS A 176 -8.01 -10.79 -0.24
CA LYS A 176 -8.86 -10.00 -1.13
C LYS A 176 -8.13 -9.77 -2.45
N ILE A 177 -8.55 -10.49 -3.48
CA ILE A 177 -8.03 -10.36 -4.84
C ILE A 177 -9.12 -9.75 -5.73
N PRO A 178 -8.84 -8.70 -6.52
CA PRO A 178 -9.81 -8.14 -7.47
C PRO A 178 -10.24 -9.16 -8.52
N ASP A 179 -11.48 -9.08 -8.98
CA ASP A 179 -12.04 -9.96 -10.03
C ASP A 179 -11.36 -9.82 -11.42
N THR A 180 -10.59 -8.74 -11.61
CA THR A 180 -9.72 -8.54 -12.78
C THR A 180 -8.55 -9.54 -12.87
N TYR A 181 -8.23 -10.23 -11.78
CA TYR A 181 -7.23 -11.30 -11.75
C TYR A 181 -7.87 -12.67 -12.03
N LYS A 182 -7.11 -13.56 -12.67
CA LYS A 182 -7.56 -14.92 -13.03
C LYS A 182 -6.51 -15.96 -12.72
N TYR A 183 -6.95 -17.15 -12.35
CA TYR A 183 -6.09 -18.33 -12.23
C TYR A 183 -5.51 -18.73 -13.59
N VAL A 184 -4.18 -18.87 -13.66
CA VAL A 184 -3.47 -19.35 -14.86
C VAL A 184 -2.68 -20.62 -14.61
N ALA A 185 -2.35 -20.93 -13.35
CA ALA A 185 -1.83 -22.23 -12.95
C ALA A 185 -2.31 -22.60 -11.55
N GLU A 186 -2.68 -23.87 -11.38
CA GLU A 186 -3.10 -24.46 -10.11
C GLU A 186 -2.40 -25.81 -9.96
N LYS A 187 -1.55 -25.93 -8.95
CA LYS A 187 -0.81 -27.14 -8.57
C LYS A 187 -0.96 -27.35 -7.06
N GLU A 188 -0.62 -28.54 -6.58
CA GLU A 188 -0.87 -28.97 -5.19
C GLU A 188 -0.43 -27.94 -4.13
N ASN A 189 0.70 -27.27 -4.32
CA ASN A 189 1.23 -26.26 -3.39
C ASN A 189 1.63 -24.95 -4.09
N PHE A 190 1.11 -24.68 -5.30
CA PHE A 190 1.49 -23.50 -6.09
C PHE A 190 0.34 -22.99 -6.95
N TYR A 191 -0.04 -21.74 -6.73
CA TYR A 191 -1.12 -21.07 -7.44
C TYR A 191 -0.55 -19.80 -8.09
N TRP A 192 -0.80 -19.64 -9.40
CA TRP A 192 -0.47 -18.42 -10.14
C TRP A 192 -1.75 -17.74 -10.60
N ILE A 193 -1.90 -16.51 -10.15
CA ILE A 193 -3.03 -15.63 -10.39
C ILE A 193 -2.53 -14.40 -11.15
N LYS A 194 -3.14 -14.07 -12.28
CA LYS A 194 -2.62 -13.07 -13.23
C LYS A 194 -3.69 -12.08 -13.64
N LYS A 195 -3.32 -10.81 -13.75
CA LYS A 195 -4.08 -9.73 -14.38
C LYS A 195 -3.33 -9.26 -15.61
N ASP A 196 -3.94 -9.41 -16.77
CA ASP A 196 -3.42 -8.83 -18.02
C ASP A 196 -3.69 -7.32 -18.03
N ILE A 197 -2.70 -6.55 -18.49
CA ILE A 197 -2.77 -5.10 -18.69
C ILE A 197 -2.33 -4.77 -20.12
N PRO A 198 -2.67 -3.61 -20.69
CA PRO A 198 -2.45 -3.33 -22.11
C PRO A 198 -1.03 -3.57 -22.63
N SER A 199 -0.01 -3.28 -21.80
CA SER A 199 1.41 -3.44 -22.15
C SER A 199 2.11 -4.54 -21.35
N GLY A 200 1.39 -5.49 -20.75
CA GLY A 200 2.00 -6.59 -20.00
C GLY A 200 1.08 -7.27 -18.99
N SER A 201 1.56 -7.53 -17.77
CA SER A 201 0.78 -8.21 -16.74
C SER A 201 1.28 -7.97 -15.32
N SER A 202 0.37 -8.08 -14.35
CA SER A 202 0.68 -8.23 -12.92
C SER A 202 0.34 -9.64 -12.48
N SER A 203 1.25 -10.28 -11.76
CA SER A 203 1.15 -11.66 -11.33
C SER A 203 1.29 -11.75 -9.82
N LEU A 204 0.43 -12.57 -9.22
CA LEU A 204 0.48 -12.99 -7.83
C LEU A 204 0.71 -14.50 -7.79
N LEU A 205 1.79 -14.92 -7.13
CA LEU A 205 2.07 -16.30 -6.80
C LEU A 205 1.71 -16.54 -5.34
N VAL A 206 1.09 -17.69 -5.06
CA VAL A 206 0.84 -18.18 -3.71
C VAL A 206 1.35 -19.61 -3.62
N TYR A 207 2.30 -19.85 -2.73
CA TYR A 207 2.87 -21.17 -2.51
C TYR A 207 3.39 -21.31 -1.08
N GLN A 208 3.81 -22.52 -0.71
CA GLN A 208 4.28 -22.80 0.64
C GLN A 208 5.48 -23.74 0.64
N VAL A 209 6.36 -23.56 1.62
CA VAL A 209 7.55 -24.41 1.82
C VAL A 209 7.71 -24.76 3.30
N PRO A 210 8.35 -25.91 3.63
CA PRO A 210 8.71 -26.23 5.01
C PRO A 210 9.64 -25.16 5.61
N MET A 211 9.53 -24.89 6.92
CA MET A 211 10.34 -23.88 7.60
C MET A 211 11.85 -24.04 7.38
N GLY A 212 12.31 -25.28 7.40
CA GLY A 212 13.71 -25.63 7.20
C GLY A 212 14.27 -25.31 5.81
N GLN A 213 13.46 -24.90 4.83
CA GLN A 213 13.98 -24.39 3.56
C GLN A 213 14.45 -22.93 3.64
N ILE A 214 13.78 -22.11 4.44
CA ILE A 214 14.12 -20.68 4.61
C ILE A 214 15.16 -20.50 5.72
N GLU A 215 15.04 -21.26 6.80
CA GLU A 215 15.92 -21.17 7.98
C GLU A 215 17.17 -22.06 7.86
N ARG A 216 17.47 -22.57 6.65
CA ARG A 216 18.60 -23.49 6.42
C ARG A 216 19.93 -22.78 6.51
N GLY A 217 20.62 -22.92 7.64
CA GLY A 217 21.85 -22.16 7.83
C GLY A 217 21.55 -20.66 7.93
N ASN A 218 22.53 -19.86 8.34
CA ASN A 218 22.28 -18.47 8.70
C ASN A 218 22.14 -17.52 7.49
N ASP A 219 21.78 -18.02 6.31
CA ASP A 219 21.63 -17.27 5.04
C ASP A 219 20.16 -17.23 4.58
N ILE A 220 19.33 -16.46 5.31
CA ILE A 220 17.90 -16.34 5.03
C ILE A 220 17.66 -15.79 3.61
N VAL A 221 18.40 -14.75 3.20
CA VAL A 221 18.21 -14.09 1.90
C VAL A 221 18.54 -15.05 0.75
N GLY A 222 19.69 -15.71 0.80
CA GLY A 222 20.08 -16.69 -0.23
C GLY A 222 19.14 -17.89 -0.28
N ASN A 223 18.58 -18.31 0.85
CA ASN A 223 17.56 -19.36 0.87
C ASN A 223 16.24 -18.91 0.23
N ILE A 224 15.80 -17.69 0.49
CA ILE A 224 14.61 -17.11 -0.17
C ILE A 224 14.81 -17.09 -1.69
N VAL A 225 15.97 -16.60 -2.17
CA VAL A 225 16.30 -16.56 -3.60
C VAL A 225 16.27 -17.97 -4.21
N LYS A 226 16.94 -18.95 -3.57
CA LYS A 226 16.93 -20.35 -4.03
C LYS A 226 15.53 -20.95 -4.13
N VAL A 227 14.68 -20.70 -3.13
CA VAL A 227 13.28 -21.15 -3.17
C VAL A 227 12.54 -20.50 -4.32
N ARG A 228 12.67 -19.19 -4.48
CA ARG A 228 12.00 -18.41 -5.53
C ARG A 228 12.39 -18.89 -6.93
N ASP A 229 13.69 -19.05 -7.18
CA ASP A 229 14.22 -19.51 -8.46
C ASP A 229 13.86 -20.97 -8.72
N SER A 230 13.79 -21.81 -7.69
CA SER A 230 13.28 -23.18 -7.82
C SER A 230 11.82 -23.21 -8.26
N VAL A 231 10.97 -22.31 -7.74
CA VAL A 231 9.56 -22.20 -8.13
C VAL A 231 9.43 -21.65 -9.55
N GLY A 232 10.22 -20.63 -9.90
CA GLY A 232 10.29 -20.08 -11.26
C GLY A 232 10.70 -21.14 -12.28
N ASN A 233 11.75 -21.89 -12.00
CA ASN A 233 12.22 -23.03 -12.82
C ASN A 233 11.19 -24.14 -12.98
N LEU A 234 10.29 -24.35 -12.02
CA LEU A 234 9.27 -25.39 -12.14
C LEU A 234 8.06 -24.92 -12.94
N TYR A 235 7.63 -23.67 -12.77
CA TYR A 235 6.28 -23.25 -13.17
C TYR A 235 6.23 -22.04 -14.11
N ILE A 236 7.29 -21.26 -14.26
CA ILE A 236 7.27 -19.99 -14.99
C ILE A 236 8.34 -20.01 -16.07
N HIS A 237 7.90 -20.34 -17.29
CA HIS A 237 8.76 -20.50 -18.46
C HIS A 237 8.41 -19.51 -19.56
N GLY A 238 9.44 -18.99 -20.22
CA GLY A 238 9.36 -18.28 -21.48
C GLY A 238 9.12 -19.24 -22.65
N THR A 239 9.04 -18.67 -23.84
CA THR A 239 8.88 -19.42 -25.09
C THR A 239 10.19 -20.00 -25.64
N MET A 240 11.33 -19.53 -25.12
CA MET A 240 12.66 -19.98 -25.53
C MET A 240 13.09 -21.21 -24.73
N GLU A 241 13.98 -22.03 -25.31
CA GLU A 241 14.55 -23.19 -24.62
C GLU A 241 15.35 -22.74 -23.38
N ASN A 242 15.18 -23.47 -22.26
CA ASN A 242 15.82 -23.15 -20.98
C ASN A 242 15.59 -21.69 -20.53
N SER A 243 14.39 -21.18 -20.73
CA SER A 243 13.99 -19.83 -20.32
C SER A 243 13.04 -19.91 -19.15
N SER A 244 13.59 -19.91 -17.94
CA SER A 244 12.82 -19.91 -16.69
C SER A 244 13.01 -18.61 -15.93
N MET A 245 12.04 -18.29 -15.08
CA MET A 245 12.13 -17.10 -14.23
C MET A 245 13.13 -17.31 -13.11
N ILE A 246 14.06 -16.39 -12.98
CA ILE A 246 15.02 -16.29 -11.87
C ILE A 246 15.03 -14.88 -11.29
N THR A 247 15.64 -14.75 -10.12
CA THR A 247 16.03 -13.47 -9.53
C THR A 247 17.25 -12.94 -10.29
N GLU A 248 17.29 -11.65 -10.61
CA GLU A 248 18.44 -11.02 -11.28
C GLU A 248 19.72 -11.25 -10.46
N GLU A 249 20.76 -11.81 -11.10
CA GLU A 249 21.99 -12.22 -10.41
C GLU A 249 22.95 -11.05 -10.10
N GLY A 250 22.77 -9.90 -10.76
CA GLY A 250 23.66 -8.75 -10.64
C GLY A 250 23.70 -8.13 -9.24
N TYR A 251 22.62 -8.28 -8.46
CA TYR A 251 22.46 -7.65 -7.15
C TYR A 251 21.66 -8.53 -6.18
N SER A 252 22.03 -8.51 -4.90
CA SER A 252 21.21 -9.13 -3.86
C SER A 252 19.90 -8.36 -3.69
N PRO A 253 18.74 -9.05 -3.56
CA PRO A 253 17.47 -8.38 -3.28
C PRO A 253 17.55 -7.56 -1.99
N TYR A 254 16.81 -6.45 -1.96
CA TYR A 254 16.57 -5.71 -0.74
C TYR A 254 15.80 -6.61 0.23
N PHE A 255 16.18 -6.56 1.52
CA PHE A 255 15.62 -7.43 2.54
C PHE A 255 15.15 -6.62 3.75
N PHE A 256 13.92 -6.87 4.17
CA PHE A 256 13.30 -6.24 5.31
C PHE A 256 12.59 -7.28 6.17
N THR A 257 12.37 -6.92 7.43
CA THR A 257 11.51 -7.67 8.34
C THR A 257 10.28 -6.84 8.66
N THR A 258 9.10 -7.45 8.55
CA THR A 258 7.82 -6.81 8.81
C THR A 258 6.86 -7.78 9.50
N LYS A 259 5.60 -7.35 9.66
CA LYS A 259 4.52 -8.22 10.09
C LYS A 259 3.36 -8.18 9.11
N VAL A 260 2.85 -9.35 8.77
CA VAL A 260 1.58 -9.51 8.05
C VAL A 260 0.69 -10.41 8.88
N ASP A 261 -0.56 -9.99 9.11
CA ASP A 261 -1.50 -10.71 9.96
C ASP A 261 -0.91 -11.07 11.36
N GLY A 262 -0.15 -10.11 11.92
CA GLY A 262 0.54 -10.23 13.20
C GLY A 262 1.76 -11.15 13.22
N LYS A 263 2.05 -11.86 12.14
CA LYS A 263 3.11 -12.88 12.04
C LYS A 263 4.41 -12.28 11.52
N LEU A 264 5.54 -12.83 11.93
CA LEU A 264 6.86 -12.44 11.40
C LEU A 264 6.90 -12.73 9.90
N THR A 265 7.29 -11.73 9.12
CA THR A 265 7.38 -11.84 7.67
C THR A 265 8.69 -11.27 7.17
N TYR A 266 9.38 -12.03 6.34
CA TYR A 266 10.50 -11.50 5.56
C TYR A 266 9.97 -10.91 4.25
N GLU A 267 10.36 -9.68 3.96
CA GLU A 267 10.02 -8.99 2.71
C GLU A 267 11.28 -8.88 1.87
N THR A 268 11.23 -9.38 0.62
CA THR A 268 12.29 -9.12 -0.37
C THR A 268 11.77 -8.37 -1.59
N LYS A 269 12.59 -7.46 -2.12
CA LYS A 269 12.31 -6.70 -3.34
C LYS A 269 13.50 -6.76 -4.27
N GLY A 270 13.23 -6.89 -5.56
CA GLY A 270 14.28 -6.96 -6.57
C GLY A 270 13.71 -7.14 -7.96
N THR A 271 14.58 -7.43 -8.91
CA THR A 271 14.20 -7.70 -10.29
C THR A 271 14.16 -9.21 -10.54
N TRP A 272 13.16 -9.66 -11.28
CA TRP A 272 13.15 -10.98 -11.88
C TRP A 272 13.51 -10.86 -13.36
N GLU A 273 14.12 -11.90 -13.92
CA GLU A 273 14.36 -12.03 -15.35
C GLU A 273 14.01 -13.44 -15.83
N LEU A 274 13.67 -13.57 -17.11
CA LEU A 274 13.65 -14.86 -17.77
C LEU A 274 15.05 -15.16 -18.29
N GLN A 275 15.62 -16.29 -17.87
CA GLN A 275 16.90 -16.76 -18.41
C GLN A 275 16.84 -16.83 -19.94
N ASN A 276 17.95 -16.49 -20.59
CA ASN A 276 18.08 -16.50 -22.05
C ASN A 276 17.04 -15.65 -22.78
N ASN A 277 16.49 -14.62 -22.13
CA ASN A 277 15.44 -13.74 -22.66
C ASN A 277 15.64 -12.29 -22.13
N PHE A 278 14.98 -11.31 -22.75
CA PHE A 278 15.02 -9.90 -22.35
C PHE A 278 13.86 -9.49 -21.44
N MET A 279 12.95 -10.42 -21.12
CA MET A 279 11.83 -10.14 -20.23
C MET A 279 12.31 -10.06 -18.78
N ASN A 280 12.06 -8.92 -18.14
CA ASN A 280 12.34 -8.68 -16.75
C ASN A 280 11.28 -7.75 -16.13
N GLY A 281 11.35 -7.60 -14.81
CA GLY A 281 10.58 -6.60 -14.09
C GLY A 281 10.77 -6.69 -12.58
N PRO A 282 10.14 -5.80 -11.82
CA PRO A 282 10.21 -5.83 -10.36
C PRO A 282 9.35 -6.95 -9.78
N PHE A 283 9.77 -7.44 -8.61
CA PHE A 283 8.98 -8.26 -7.71
C PHE A 283 9.01 -7.71 -6.27
N LEU A 284 7.98 -8.04 -5.52
CA LEU A 284 7.93 -8.02 -4.06
C LEU A 284 7.52 -9.40 -3.56
N ASN A 285 8.15 -9.86 -2.49
CA ASN A 285 7.97 -11.21 -1.98
C ASN A 285 7.80 -11.20 -0.46
N TYR A 286 6.72 -11.80 0.03
CA TYR A 286 6.36 -11.85 1.44
C TYR A 286 6.39 -13.31 1.91
N VAL A 287 7.40 -13.62 2.73
CA VAL A 287 7.64 -14.96 3.29
C VAL A 287 7.13 -14.97 4.73
N ILE A 288 5.86 -15.32 4.90
CA ILE A 288 5.12 -15.22 6.16
C ILE A 288 5.32 -16.50 6.98
N ARG A 289 5.81 -16.35 8.21
CA ARG A 289 6.04 -17.45 9.15
C ARG A 289 4.72 -17.96 9.71
N ASP A 290 4.40 -19.22 9.45
CA ASP A 290 3.19 -19.90 9.94
C ASP A 290 3.59 -21.10 10.81
N GLU A 291 3.82 -20.83 12.09
CA GLU A 291 4.32 -21.81 13.06
C GLU A 291 3.35 -22.96 13.31
N LYS A 292 2.03 -22.69 13.28
CA LYS A 292 0.99 -23.70 13.51
C LYS A 292 1.05 -24.79 12.45
N ASN A 293 1.24 -24.40 11.19
CA ASN A 293 1.32 -25.32 10.06
C ASN A 293 2.77 -25.71 9.71
N LYS A 294 3.77 -25.30 10.50
CA LYS A 294 5.21 -25.59 10.31
C LYS A 294 5.72 -25.26 8.89
N ARG A 295 5.25 -24.15 8.34
CA ARG A 295 5.57 -23.70 6.97
C ARG A 295 5.92 -22.22 6.93
N TYR A 296 6.53 -21.81 5.83
CA TYR A 296 6.40 -20.44 5.34
C TYR A 296 5.35 -20.41 4.24
N LEU A 297 4.37 -19.52 4.39
CA LEU A 297 3.47 -19.15 3.31
C LEU A 297 4.11 -18.00 2.53
N ILE A 298 4.24 -18.17 1.23
CA ILE A 298 4.91 -17.21 0.36
C ILE A 298 3.87 -16.61 -0.58
N LEU A 299 3.75 -15.29 -0.53
CA LEU A 299 2.99 -14.52 -1.50
C LEU A 299 3.95 -13.59 -2.24
N GLU A 300 4.01 -13.76 -3.55
CA GLU A 300 4.93 -13.03 -4.40
C GLU A 300 4.16 -12.26 -5.47
N GLY A 301 4.37 -10.95 -5.53
CA GLY A 301 3.85 -10.10 -6.59
C GLY A 301 4.96 -9.71 -7.56
N PHE A 302 4.80 -9.98 -8.85
CA PHE A 302 5.73 -9.49 -9.87
C PHE A 302 5.01 -8.90 -11.06
N THR A 303 5.68 -7.99 -11.79
CA THR A 303 5.08 -7.31 -12.94
C THR A 303 5.98 -7.37 -14.15
N TYR A 304 5.37 -7.54 -15.33
CA TYR A 304 5.99 -7.32 -16.62
C TYR A 304 5.25 -6.16 -17.28
N ASN A 305 5.95 -5.06 -17.58
CA ASN A 305 5.32 -3.88 -18.18
C ASN A 305 6.35 -3.03 -18.94
N PRO A 306 6.94 -3.52 -20.04
CA PRO A 306 8.09 -2.89 -20.71
C PRO A 306 7.88 -1.43 -21.11
N SER A 307 6.65 -1.03 -21.43
CA SER A 307 6.36 0.30 -21.99
C SER A 307 5.97 1.35 -20.96
N ASN A 308 5.73 0.98 -19.70
CA ASN A 308 5.13 1.87 -18.71
C ASN A 308 5.72 1.66 -17.30
N ALA A 309 5.48 2.65 -16.44
CA ALA A 309 5.83 2.63 -15.03
C ALA A 309 5.18 1.44 -14.29
N LYS A 310 5.85 0.96 -13.24
CA LYS A 310 5.53 -0.30 -12.55
C LYS A 310 5.30 -0.11 -11.06
N ARG A 311 5.70 1.03 -10.48
CA ARG A 311 5.48 1.36 -9.06
C ARG A 311 4.05 1.08 -8.62
N ASP A 312 3.07 1.63 -9.33
CA ASP A 312 1.68 1.55 -8.89
C ASP A 312 1.11 0.12 -9.04
N LEU A 313 1.63 -0.66 -10.00
CA LEU A 313 1.29 -2.06 -10.16
C LEU A 313 1.85 -2.92 -9.02
N ILE A 314 3.12 -2.67 -8.66
CA ILE A 314 3.77 -3.27 -7.50
C ILE A 314 3.05 -2.89 -6.20
N PHE A 315 2.63 -1.63 -6.07
CA PHE A 315 1.86 -1.17 -4.92
C PHE A 315 0.46 -1.82 -4.84
N GLU A 316 -0.21 -2.05 -5.97
CA GLU A 316 -1.45 -2.82 -6.03
C GLU A 316 -1.24 -4.26 -5.52
N LEU A 317 -0.18 -4.93 -5.98
CA LEU A 317 0.18 -6.28 -5.54
C LEU A 317 0.52 -6.31 -4.04
N GLU A 318 1.25 -5.32 -3.53
CA GLU A 318 1.52 -5.16 -2.09
C GLU A 318 0.21 -5.02 -1.29
N ALA A 319 -0.75 -4.24 -1.79
CA ALA A 319 -2.06 -4.07 -1.16
C ALA A 319 -2.85 -5.38 -1.13
N ILE A 320 -2.78 -6.18 -2.20
CA ILE A 320 -3.41 -7.53 -2.25
C ILE A 320 -2.75 -8.43 -1.20
N ILE A 321 -1.42 -8.53 -1.20
CA ILE A 321 -0.66 -9.40 -0.27
C ILE A 321 -0.94 -9.01 1.18
N LYS A 322 -0.92 -7.71 1.51
CA LYS A 322 -1.21 -7.21 2.86
C LYS A 322 -2.66 -7.39 3.31
N SER A 323 -3.56 -7.85 2.44
CA SER A 323 -4.94 -8.19 2.80
C SER A 323 -5.11 -9.63 3.29
N VAL A 324 -4.03 -10.44 3.26
CA VAL A 324 -4.07 -11.84 3.67
C VAL A 324 -4.32 -11.97 5.17
N HIS A 325 -5.19 -12.91 5.51
CA HIS A 325 -5.42 -13.42 6.85
C HIS A 325 -5.18 -14.92 6.85
N ILE A 326 -4.29 -15.39 7.71
CA ILE A 326 -4.02 -16.82 7.85
C ILE A 326 -5.08 -17.38 8.80
N LEU A 327 -5.81 -18.40 8.33
CA LEU A 327 -6.85 -19.06 9.08
C LEU A 327 -6.20 -20.01 10.09
N GLU A 328 -6.66 -19.93 11.33
CA GLU A 328 -6.29 -20.84 12.40
C GLU A 328 -7.01 -22.17 12.26
#